data_AF-A0A7S0I894-F1
#
_entry.id   AF-A0A7S0I894-F1
#
_cell.length_a   1.000
_cell.length_b   1.000
_cell.length_c   1.000
_cell.angle_alpha   90.00
_cell.angle_beta   90.00
_cell.angle_gamma   90.00
#
_symmetry.space_group_name_H-M   'P 1'
#
loop_
_entity.id
_entity.type
_entity.pdbx_description
1 polymer ?
#
loop_
_entity_poly.entity_id
_entity_poly.type
_entity_poly.pdbx_seq_one_letter_code
_entity_poly.pdbx_strand_id
1 'polypeptide(L)'
;FPTTTTRRVGSCIAMQTAVKEALASAIARGVNPRGVHRARTVGASVRARRRVCSATGAEGGAAASAESRSKETRVARPPPLRTYYADWAEVILPEKHRFPMEKYQATRLVLEQDKSLSDIMELVPSPKASLIDVLAVHEEGYVTRVLGCALTEKEGRAIGFPMMNPSQVTRSLASTGGTVAATHDVLRPGTAAKCAAQIAGGTHHAFRDKGEGFCVFNDIAVAATMALRKYPARFEGSAHPILVIDLDVHQGNGTARIFEDDPRVITFSAHGAGNYPWKTKMRSDHDVDVPDGTGDEEYIAMLHEWLPRLFETYDPRLVYFQAGVDALAVDSFGKLKMTRAGMLRRNHVVFDECLRRDVPLVITMGGGYSRPFDASVDAHADVYRAAAYRFASPPAAKGKKAPVQAATEEEEGEEGAAEERTEEVAEEEIEKVVADVNADEAKFTDKTKPPKEAGVKSDKFTTQIAAQIAALKSEKAQEMTATTAAAERARREEDRSKLARALRNGDWSADRNMMARAMRNATWSSASAPAAVPTEPSSSASKELEASSVDWIGAVRRALRTVVFSALAPAPEAAPAPEATPAPVVVDRRPARAPAPPPPAPPPP
;
A
#
# COMPACT_ATOMS: atom_id res chain seq x y z
N PHE A 1 -24.40 22.53 -24.49
CA PHE A 1 -24.80 21.52 -23.51
C PHE A 1 -26.30 21.25 -23.67
N PRO A 2 -26.71 20.31 -24.56
CA PRO A 2 -27.52 19.16 -24.07
C PRO A 2 -27.42 17.85 -24.92
N THR A 3 -26.31 17.54 -25.60
CA THR A 3 -26.22 16.34 -26.48
C THR A 3 -25.55 15.11 -25.85
N THR A 4 -25.04 15.19 -24.62
CA THR A 4 -24.32 14.10 -23.95
C THR A 4 -25.20 13.15 -23.12
N THR A 5 -26.43 13.55 -22.76
CA THR A 5 -27.29 12.76 -21.87
C THR A 5 -27.95 11.59 -22.60
N THR A 6 -28.46 11.79 -23.81
CA THR A 6 -29.14 10.75 -24.61
C THR A 6 -28.20 9.64 -25.08
N ARG A 7 -26.94 9.96 -25.42
CA ARG A 7 -25.90 8.95 -25.74
C ARG A 7 -25.52 8.08 -24.52
N ARG A 8 -25.55 8.65 -23.30
CA ARG A 8 -25.23 7.94 -22.06
C ARG A 8 -26.33 6.96 -21.64
N VAL A 9 -27.61 7.34 -21.80
CA VAL A 9 -28.75 6.45 -21.51
C VAL A 9 -28.77 5.24 -22.46
N GLY A 10 -28.50 5.46 -23.75
CA GLY A 10 -28.42 4.37 -24.74
C GLY A 10 -27.29 3.36 -24.44
N SER A 11 -26.12 3.83 -23.99
CA SER A 11 -25.02 2.96 -23.57
C SER A 11 -25.35 2.14 -22.32
N CYS A 12 -26.12 2.69 -21.37
CA CYS A 12 -26.51 1.96 -20.17
C CYS A 12 -27.55 0.87 -20.47
N ILE A 13 -28.52 1.13 -21.34
CA ILE A 13 -29.54 0.14 -21.74
C ILE A 13 -28.91 -1.02 -22.52
N ALA A 14 -28.03 -0.74 -23.48
CA ALA A 14 -27.31 -1.79 -24.22
C ALA A 14 -26.42 -2.64 -23.30
N MET A 15 -25.79 -2.02 -22.30
CA MET A 15 -25.01 -2.70 -21.29
C MET A 15 -25.89 -3.55 -20.37
N GLN A 16 -27.09 -3.09 -19.99
CA GLN A 16 -28.04 -3.87 -19.22
C GLN A 16 -28.51 -5.13 -19.96
N THR A 17 -28.73 -5.07 -21.27
CA THR A 17 -29.07 -6.26 -22.08
C THR A 17 -27.90 -7.23 -22.17
N ALA A 18 -26.69 -6.74 -22.48
CA ALA A 18 -25.49 -7.57 -22.54
C ALA A 18 -25.13 -8.22 -21.19
N VAL A 19 -25.35 -7.50 -20.08
CA VAL A 19 -25.19 -8.01 -18.72
C VAL A 19 -26.19 -9.13 -18.44
N LYS A 20 -27.46 -8.96 -18.80
CA LYS A 20 -28.49 -10.00 -18.64
C LYS A 20 -28.16 -11.27 -19.43
N GLU A 21 -27.67 -11.13 -20.67
CA GLU A 21 -27.25 -12.27 -21.50
C GLU A 21 -26.01 -12.97 -20.93
N ALA A 22 -25.00 -12.20 -20.50
CA ALA A 22 -23.80 -12.75 -19.86
C ALA A 22 -24.12 -13.46 -18.55
N LEU A 23 -25.08 -12.91 -17.78
CA LEU A 23 -25.57 -13.46 -16.54
C LEU A 23 -26.35 -14.76 -16.76
N ALA A 24 -27.29 -14.78 -17.71
CA ALA A 24 -28.00 -15.98 -18.11
C ALA A 24 -27.05 -17.09 -18.58
N SER A 25 -26.00 -16.73 -19.34
CA SER A 25 -24.94 -17.66 -19.76
C SER A 25 -24.09 -18.17 -18.59
N ALA A 26 -23.78 -17.34 -17.61
CA ALA A 26 -23.03 -17.75 -16.41
C ALA A 26 -23.85 -18.71 -15.53
N ILE A 27 -25.15 -18.45 -15.35
CA ILE A 27 -26.07 -19.29 -14.59
C ILE A 27 -26.28 -20.64 -15.29
N ALA A 28 -26.46 -20.64 -16.61
CA ALA A 28 -26.60 -21.85 -17.41
C ALA A 28 -25.39 -22.79 -17.32
N ARG A 29 -24.20 -22.27 -16.97
CA ARG A 29 -22.98 -23.06 -16.72
C ARG A 29 -22.88 -23.65 -15.31
N GLY A 30 -23.97 -23.66 -14.55
CA GLY A 30 -24.09 -24.44 -13.30
C GLY A 30 -23.65 -23.73 -12.02
N VAL A 31 -23.59 -22.40 -12.01
CA VAL A 31 -23.41 -21.65 -10.76
C VAL A 31 -24.76 -21.57 -10.03
N ASN A 32 -24.97 -22.43 -9.03
CA ASN A 32 -26.09 -22.26 -8.11
C ASN A 32 -25.67 -21.30 -6.98
N PRO A 33 -26.19 -20.05 -6.93
CA PRO A 33 -25.82 -19.08 -5.90
C PRO A 33 -26.23 -19.52 -4.48
N ARG A 34 -27.03 -20.58 -4.34
CA ARG A 34 -27.46 -21.17 -3.06
C ARG A 34 -26.75 -22.50 -2.71
N GLY A 35 -25.79 -22.95 -3.53
CA GLY A 35 -25.27 -24.32 -3.50
C GLY A 35 -24.06 -24.60 -2.60
N VAL A 36 -23.48 -23.59 -1.94
CA VAL A 36 -22.26 -23.80 -1.11
C VAL A 36 -22.59 -24.23 0.32
N HIS A 37 -23.86 -24.18 0.74
CA HIS A 37 -24.30 -24.61 2.07
C HIS A 37 -24.85 -26.03 2.07
N ARG A 38 -23.97 -27.02 2.26
CA ARG A 38 -24.24 -28.26 3.03
C ARG A 38 -22.99 -29.16 3.05
N ALA A 39 -22.02 -28.83 3.90
CA ALA A 39 -21.16 -29.87 4.44
C ALA A 39 -21.90 -30.48 5.64
N ARG A 40 -22.45 -31.69 5.46
CA ARG A 40 -23.02 -32.48 6.54
C ARG A 40 -21.89 -32.83 7.50
N THR A 41 -21.96 -32.35 8.74
CA THR A 41 -21.16 -32.84 9.86
C THR A 41 -21.39 -34.34 10.03
N VAL A 42 -20.39 -35.14 9.69
CA VAL A 42 -20.26 -36.49 10.23
C VAL A 42 -19.02 -36.46 11.11
N GLY A 43 -19.25 -36.46 12.42
CA GLY A 43 -18.20 -36.60 13.41
C GLY A 43 -17.51 -37.95 13.22
N ALA A 44 -16.23 -37.93 12.88
CA ALA A 44 -15.36 -39.09 12.98
C ALA A 44 -14.09 -38.65 13.69
N SER A 45 -13.97 -39.07 14.95
CA SER A 45 -12.70 -39.08 15.69
C SER A 45 -11.70 -39.92 14.90
N VAL A 46 -10.67 -39.30 14.33
CA VAL A 46 -9.54 -40.03 13.74
C VAL A 46 -8.32 -39.83 14.62
N ARG A 47 -8.02 -40.90 15.36
CA ARG A 47 -6.81 -41.08 16.16
C ARG A 47 -5.61 -41.17 15.21
N ALA A 48 -4.66 -40.25 15.36
CA ALA A 48 -3.39 -40.27 14.64
C ALA A 48 -2.65 -41.60 14.87
N ARG A 49 -2.21 -42.26 13.79
CA ARG A 49 -1.17 -43.29 13.84
C ARG A 49 -0.09 -42.92 12.83
N ARG A 50 1.04 -42.40 13.35
CA ARG A 50 2.34 -42.39 12.65
C ARG A 50 2.68 -43.83 12.26
N ARG A 51 2.90 -44.10 10.97
CA ARG A 51 3.67 -45.26 10.53
C ARG A 51 5.07 -44.79 10.18
N VAL A 52 6.02 -45.23 11.01
CA VAL A 52 7.43 -45.33 10.70
C VAL A 52 7.59 -46.57 9.82
N CYS A 53 8.12 -46.43 8.62
CA CYS A 53 8.58 -47.56 7.82
C CYS A 53 10.10 -47.57 7.82
N SER A 54 10.66 -48.52 8.56
CA SER A 54 12.06 -48.94 8.56
C SER A 54 12.40 -49.75 7.32
N ALA A 55 13.64 -49.60 6.86
CA ALA A 55 14.22 -50.29 5.72
C ALA A 55 14.67 -51.72 6.03
N THR A 56 14.53 -52.59 5.02
CA THR A 56 15.33 -53.80 4.69
C THR A 56 14.96 -54.11 3.22
N GLY A 57 15.80 -54.30 2.21
CA GLY A 57 17.20 -54.72 2.06
C GLY A 57 17.20 -55.82 0.98
N ALA A 58 17.90 -55.62 -0.16
CA ALA A 58 18.60 -56.65 -0.96
C ALA A 58 18.92 -56.18 -2.41
N GLU A 59 20.21 -55.90 -2.62
CA GLU A 59 21.12 -56.33 -3.69
C GLU A 59 20.81 -56.22 -5.21
N GLY A 60 21.78 -55.62 -5.92
CA GLY A 60 22.30 -56.16 -7.19
C GLY A 60 22.39 -55.16 -8.35
N GLY A 61 23.61 -54.72 -8.72
CA GLY A 61 23.87 -54.27 -10.10
C GLY A 61 24.88 -53.14 -10.31
N ALA A 62 26.09 -53.55 -10.72
CA ALA A 62 27.03 -52.87 -11.63
C ALA A 62 27.59 -51.47 -11.27
N ALA A 63 28.88 -51.48 -10.91
CA ALA A 63 29.74 -50.32 -10.85
C ALA A 63 30.00 -49.73 -12.25
N ALA A 64 29.60 -48.48 -12.46
CA ALA A 64 30.13 -47.60 -13.50
C ALA A 64 30.75 -46.39 -12.81
N SER A 65 32.01 -46.10 -13.15
CA SER A 65 32.82 -45.02 -12.57
C SER A 65 32.14 -43.66 -12.76
N ALA A 66 31.71 -43.06 -11.66
CA ALA A 66 31.15 -41.73 -11.62
C ALA A 66 32.29 -40.68 -11.61
N GLU A 67 32.46 -39.95 -12.71
CA GLU A 67 32.99 -38.59 -12.61
C GLU A 67 31.95 -37.73 -11.91
N SER A 68 32.14 -37.51 -10.60
CA SER A 68 31.33 -36.60 -9.81
C SER A 68 31.63 -35.16 -10.21
N ARG A 69 31.05 -34.69 -11.31
CA ARG A 69 30.79 -33.25 -11.46
C ARG A 69 29.70 -32.92 -10.46
N SER A 70 30.09 -32.30 -9.35
CA SER A 70 29.18 -31.58 -8.46
C SER A 70 28.38 -30.59 -9.32
N LYS A 71 27.18 -30.98 -9.73
CA LYS A 71 26.18 -30.01 -10.19
C LYS A 71 25.87 -29.17 -8.96
N GLU A 72 26.57 -28.05 -8.82
CA GLU A 72 26.04 -26.93 -8.04
C GLU A 72 24.61 -26.71 -8.54
N THR A 73 23.63 -27.12 -7.74
CA THR A 73 22.23 -26.82 -7.95
C THR A 73 22.11 -25.31 -7.80
N ARG A 74 22.29 -24.60 -8.91
CA ARG A 74 22.10 -23.16 -8.99
C ARG A 74 20.66 -22.91 -8.56
N VAL A 75 20.49 -22.41 -7.33
CA VAL A 75 19.17 -22.08 -6.76
C VAL A 75 18.50 -21.15 -7.77
N ALA A 76 17.39 -21.60 -8.35
CA ALA A 76 16.67 -20.82 -9.34
C ALA A 76 16.25 -19.50 -8.71
N ARG A 77 16.55 -18.39 -9.38
CA ARG A 77 16.15 -17.05 -8.91
C ARG A 77 14.62 -17.04 -8.73
N PRO A 78 14.09 -16.57 -7.60
CA PRO A 78 12.65 -16.45 -7.44
C PRO A 78 12.07 -15.53 -8.51
N PRO A 79 10.85 -15.79 -9.00
CA PRO A 79 10.21 -14.93 -9.99
C PRO A 79 9.96 -13.53 -9.40
N PRO A 80 9.92 -12.47 -10.22
CA PRO A 80 9.51 -11.14 -9.78
C PRO A 80 8.14 -11.15 -9.11
N LEU A 81 7.94 -10.26 -8.14
CA LEU A 81 6.64 -10.04 -7.51
C LEU A 81 5.68 -9.41 -8.52
N ARG A 82 4.75 -10.21 -9.02
CA ARG A 82 3.67 -9.73 -9.87
C ARG A 82 2.70 -8.90 -9.04
N THR A 83 2.61 -7.62 -9.38
CA THR A 83 1.83 -6.62 -8.67
C THR A 83 0.83 -6.00 -9.63
N TYR A 84 -0.44 -6.33 -9.44
CA TYR A 84 -1.53 -5.87 -10.27
C TYR A 84 -1.94 -4.43 -9.94
N TYR A 85 -2.43 -3.69 -10.94
CA TYR A 85 -2.96 -2.33 -10.77
C TYR A 85 -4.20 -2.09 -11.62
N ALA A 86 -5.07 -1.15 -11.23
CA ALA A 86 -6.33 -0.88 -11.93
C ALA A 86 -6.60 0.61 -12.17
N ASP A 87 -5.58 1.47 -12.08
CA ASP A 87 -5.68 2.92 -12.37
C ASP A 87 -5.89 3.24 -13.86
N TRP A 88 -5.76 2.25 -14.75
CA TRP A 88 -6.20 2.36 -16.15
C TRP A 88 -7.73 2.45 -16.28
N ALA A 89 -8.49 2.02 -15.27
CA ALA A 89 -9.94 2.17 -15.19
C ALA A 89 -10.28 3.41 -14.36
N GLU A 90 -10.51 4.53 -15.06
CA GLU A 90 -10.77 5.83 -14.44
C GLU A 90 -12.08 5.85 -13.65
N VAL A 91 -12.08 6.51 -12.49
CA VAL A 91 -13.28 6.78 -11.70
C VAL A 91 -13.41 8.27 -11.50
N ILE A 92 -14.42 8.86 -12.13
CA ILE A 92 -14.72 10.28 -11.99
C ILE A 92 -15.46 10.50 -10.67
N LEU A 93 -14.82 11.20 -9.74
CA LEU A 93 -15.40 11.64 -8.47
C LEU A 93 -15.50 13.18 -8.44
N PRO A 94 -16.42 13.74 -7.63
CA PRO A 94 -16.44 15.17 -7.38
C PRO A 94 -15.10 15.69 -6.82
N GLU A 95 -14.70 16.92 -7.15
CA GLU A 95 -13.39 17.53 -6.82
C GLU A 95 -13.03 17.55 -5.33
N LYS A 96 -14.01 17.36 -4.43
CA LYS A 96 -13.83 17.31 -2.96
C LYS A 96 -14.29 15.99 -2.36
N HIS A 97 -14.35 14.93 -3.15
CA HIS A 97 -14.74 13.63 -2.64
C HIS A 97 -13.74 13.17 -1.57
N ARG A 98 -14.27 12.62 -0.47
CA ARG A 98 -13.45 12.24 0.70
C ARG A 98 -12.51 11.06 0.43
N PHE A 99 -12.81 10.27 -0.60
CA PHE A 99 -12.00 9.14 -1.04
C PHE A 99 -10.92 9.59 -2.02
N PRO A 100 -9.62 9.41 -1.71
CA PRO A 100 -8.51 9.84 -2.55
C PRO A 100 -8.22 8.79 -3.64
N MET A 101 -8.97 8.82 -4.74
CA MET A 101 -8.85 7.83 -5.84
C MET A 101 -7.47 7.82 -6.49
N GLU A 102 -6.78 8.96 -6.46
CA GLU A 102 -5.45 9.17 -7.02
C GLU A 102 -4.37 8.34 -6.30
N LYS A 103 -4.62 7.87 -5.07
CA LYS A 103 -3.64 7.07 -4.29
C LYS A 103 -3.16 5.82 -5.03
N TYR A 104 -4.05 5.21 -5.81
CA TYR A 104 -3.76 4.00 -6.58
C TYR A 104 -2.73 4.26 -7.67
N GLN A 105 -2.93 5.31 -8.47
CA GLN A 105 -2.00 5.72 -9.52
C GLN A 105 -0.69 6.22 -8.92
N ALA A 106 -0.76 7.05 -7.87
CA ALA A 106 0.42 7.58 -7.20
C ALA A 106 1.31 6.46 -6.66
N THR A 107 0.74 5.47 -5.98
CA THR A 107 1.48 4.30 -5.47
C THR A 107 2.13 3.51 -6.61
N ARG A 108 1.39 3.22 -7.68
CA ARG A 108 1.93 2.52 -8.86
C ARG A 108 3.12 3.28 -9.46
N LEU A 109 3.00 4.60 -9.63
CA LEU A 109 4.05 5.45 -10.21
C LEU A 109 5.29 5.49 -9.32
N VAL A 110 5.15 5.57 -7.99
CA VAL A 110 6.28 5.51 -7.06
C VAL A 110 7.02 4.18 -7.20
N LEU A 111 6.30 3.06 -7.31
CA LEU A 111 6.90 1.74 -7.50
C LEU A 111 7.56 1.59 -8.88
N GLU A 112 6.92 2.10 -9.94
CA GLU A 112 7.44 2.05 -11.31
C GLU A 112 8.74 2.86 -11.46
N GLN A 113 8.86 3.98 -10.75
CA GLN A 113 10.03 4.85 -10.79
C GLN A 113 11.20 4.33 -9.93
N ASP A 114 10.95 3.40 -9.01
CA ASP A 114 11.96 2.83 -8.13
C ASP A 114 12.81 1.79 -8.88
N LYS A 115 13.97 2.23 -9.39
CA LYS A 115 14.89 1.39 -10.16
C LYS A 115 15.39 0.17 -9.40
N SER A 116 15.33 0.18 -8.07
CA SER A 116 15.74 -0.97 -7.26
C SER A 116 14.78 -2.17 -7.40
N LEU A 117 13.56 -1.93 -7.92
CA LEU A 117 12.51 -2.93 -8.09
C LEU A 117 12.45 -3.54 -9.48
N SER A 118 13.16 -2.99 -10.48
CA SER A 118 13.03 -3.37 -11.91
C SER A 118 13.21 -4.87 -12.18
N ASP A 119 13.96 -5.53 -11.30
CA ASP A 119 14.45 -6.89 -11.42
C ASP A 119 13.68 -7.87 -10.51
N ILE A 120 12.85 -7.35 -9.60
CA ILE A 120 12.18 -8.10 -8.53
C ILE A 120 10.69 -7.78 -8.42
N MET A 121 10.16 -6.87 -9.25
CA MET A 121 8.74 -6.54 -9.33
C MET A 121 8.31 -6.42 -10.80
N GLU A 122 7.12 -6.95 -11.10
CA GLU A 122 6.45 -6.78 -12.38
C GLU A 122 5.10 -6.09 -12.14
N LEU A 123 4.94 -4.86 -12.63
CA LEU A 123 3.66 -4.13 -12.55
C LEU A 123 2.76 -4.54 -13.72
N VAL A 124 1.57 -5.07 -13.43
CA VAL A 124 0.68 -5.66 -14.44
C VAL A 124 -0.70 -5.02 -14.42
N PRO A 125 -1.27 -4.58 -15.57
CA PRO A 125 -2.66 -4.17 -15.62
C PRO A 125 -3.60 -5.31 -15.15
N SER A 126 -4.49 -5.01 -14.22
CA SER A 126 -5.46 -5.97 -13.70
C SER A 126 -6.43 -6.38 -14.82
N PRO A 127 -6.74 -7.67 -14.99
CA PRO A 127 -7.89 -8.07 -15.78
C PRO A 127 -9.19 -7.70 -15.04
N LYS A 128 -10.31 -7.68 -15.76
CA LYS A 128 -11.63 -7.61 -15.11
C LYS A 128 -11.99 -8.99 -14.54
N ALA A 129 -12.58 -9.02 -13.35
CA ALA A 129 -13.12 -10.25 -12.77
C ALA A 129 -14.16 -10.87 -13.69
N SER A 130 -14.15 -12.20 -13.80
CA SER A 130 -15.19 -12.90 -14.54
C SER A 130 -16.51 -12.82 -13.78
N LEU A 131 -17.63 -12.76 -14.52
CA LEU A 131 -18.95 -12.75 -13.89
C LEU A 131 -19.23 -14.02 -13.09
N ILE A 132 -18.67 -15.16 -13.51
CA ILE A 132 -18.75 -16.46 -12.82
C ILE A 132 -18.05 -16.42 -11.47
N ASP A 133 -16.96 -15.67 -11.34
CA ASP A 133 -16.25 -15.50 -10.05
C ASP A 133 -17.01 -14.52 -9.15
N VAL A 134 -17.51 -13.40 -9.69
CA VAL A 134 -18.29 -12.41 -8.92
C VAL A 134 -19.59 -13.02 -8.36
N LEU A 135 -20.36 -13.74 -9.20
CA LEU A 135 -21.62 -14.38 -8.80
C LEU A 135 -21.45 -15.60 -7.87
N ALA A 136 -20.23 -16.12 -7.72
CA ALA A 136 -19.97 -17.15 -6.72
C ALA A 136 -20.05 -16.61 -5.28
N VAL A 137 -19.98 -15.28 -5.12
CA VAL A 137 -20.00 -14.61 -3.83
C VAL A 137 -21.21 -13.68 -3.70
N HIS A 138 -21.37 -12.81 -4.69
CA HIS A 138 -22.37 -11.74 -4.67
C HIS A 138 -23.70 -12.19 -5.25
N GLU A 139 -24.79 -11.73 -4.65
CA GLU A 139 -26.13 -12.04 -5.11
C GLU A 139 -26.38 -11.48 -6.51
N GLU A 140 -27.02 -12.29 -7.35
CA GLU A 140 -27.35 -11.96 -8.73
C GLU A 140 -28.05 -10.60 -8.88
N GLY A 141 -29.03 -10.33 -8.02
CA GLY A 141 -29.77 -9.07 -8.07
C GLY A 141 -28.88 -7.85 -7.83
N TYR A 142 -27.96 -7.95 -6.87
CA TYR A 142 -26.99 -6.89 -6.57
C TYR A 142 -26.01 -6.70 -7.73
N VAL A 143 -25.41 -7.80 -8.21
CA VAL A 143 -24.48 -7.78 -9.35
C VAL A 143 -25.13 -7.16 -10.58
N THR A 144 -26.36 -7.55 -10.89
CA THR A 144 -27.12 -7.00 -12.04
C THR A 144 -27.29 -5.50 -11.93
N ARG A 145 -27.64 -4.98 -10.74
CA ARG A 145 -27.80 -3.53 -10.52
C ARG A 145 -26.48 -2.79 -10.65
N VAL A 146 -25.39 -3.31 -10.08
CA VAL A 146 -24.05 -2.72 -10.22
C VAL A 146 -23.65 -2.66 -11.70
N LEU A 147 -23.70 -3.80 -12.38
CA LEU A 147 -23.28 -3.90 -13.78
C LEU A 147 -24.19 -3.13 -14.72
N GLY A 148 -25.47 -2.94 -14.38
CA GLY A 148 -26.41 -2.14 -15.15
C GLY A 148 -26.37 -0.64 -14.85
N CYS A 149 -25.45 -0.16 -14.00
CA CYS A 149 -25.43 1.21 -13.47
C CYS A 149 -26.79 1.63 -12.89
N ALA A 150 -27.48 0.69 -12.24
CA ALA A 150 -28.87 0.78 -11.80
C ALA A 150 -29.02 0.65 -10.27
N LEU A 151 -27.96 0.96 -9.52
CA LEU A 151 -28.04 1.09 -8.07
C LEU A 151 -28.92 2.28 -7.71
N THR A 152 -29.68 2.12 -6.63
CA THR A 152 -30.44 3.22 -6.03
C THR A 152 -29.50 4.24 -5.40
N GLU A 153 -29.98 5.48 -5.25
CA GLU A 153 -29.27 6.54 -4.51
C GLU A 153 -28.85 6.11 -3.09
N LYS A 154 -29.67 5.27 -2.44
CA LYS A 154 -29.36 4.73 -1.11
C LYS A 154 -28.17 3.77 -1.15
N GLU A 155 -28.15 2.85 -2.12
CA GLU A 155 -27.02 1.94 -2.33
C GLU A 155 -25.75 2.69 -2.70
N GLY A 156 -25.84 3.67 -3.62
CA GLY A 156 -24.71 4.52 -3.99
C GLY A 156 -24.13 5.29 -2.80
N ARG A 157 -24.97 5.83 -1.92
CA ARG A 157 -24.51 6.47 -0.66
C ARG A 157 -23.88 5.49 0.33
N ALA A 158 -24.40 4.27 0.45
CA ALA A 158 -23.83 3.25 1.32
C ALA A 158 -22.42 2.85 0.85
N ILE A 159 -22.25 2.67 -0.46
CA ILE A 159 -20.95 2.46 -1.10
C ILE A 159 -20.07 3.71 -0.96
N GLY A 160 -20.64 4.90 -1.03
CA GLY A 160 -19.87 6.14 -1.10
C GLY A 160 -19.40 6.46 -2.52
N PHE A 161 -19.99 5.83 -3.55
CA PHE A 161 -19.79 6.16 -4.96
C PHE A 161 -21.14 6.21 -5.67
N PRO A 162 -21.35 7.13 -6.62
CA PRO A 162 -22.63 7.24 -7.31
C PRO A 162 -22.94 5.99 -8.16
N MET A 163 -21.93 5.26 -8.65
CA MET A 163 -22.07 4.03 -9.46
C MET A 163 -22.95 4.17 -10.70
N MET A 164 -23.05 5.39 -11.24
CA MET A 164 -23.87 5.72 -12.42
C MET A 164 -23.12 5.61 -13.74
N ASN A 165 -21.82 5.31 -13.71
CA ASN A 165 -20.95 5.35 -14.89
C ASN A 165 -20.29 3.97 -15.13
N PRO A 166 -20.33 3.43 -16.36
CA PRO A 166 -19.66 2.17 -16.72
C PRO A 166 -18.16 2.09 -16.38
N SER A 167 -17.47 3.23 -16.32
CA SER A 167 -16.07 3.31 -15.89
C SER A 167 -15.88 2.88 -14.43
N GLN A 168 -16.80 3.24 -13.54
CA GLN A 168 -16.80 2.85 -12.12
C GLN A 168 -17.06 1.35 -11.95
N VAL A 169 -17.95 0.79 -12.77
CA VAL A 169 -18.17 -0.66 -12.85
C VAL A 169 -16.91 -1.37 -13.36
N THR A 170 -16.32 -0.85 -14.43
CA THR A 170 -15.08 -1.39 -15.01
C THR A 170 -13.95 -1.38 -13.99
N ARG A 171 -13.80 -0.29 -13.22
CA ARG A 171 -12.82 -0.24 -12.15
C ARG A 171 -13.10 -1.24 -11.04
N SER A 172 -14.35 -1.37 -10.61
CA SER A 172 -14.74 -2.33 -9.57
C SER A 172 -14.40 -3.77 -9.98
N LEU A 173 -14.71 -4.14 -11.23
CA LEU A 173 -14.34 -5.43 -11.79
C LEU A 173 -12.83 -5.60 -11.96
N ALA A 174 -12.10 -4.56 -12.37
CA ALA A 174 -10.65 -4.60 -12.51
C ALA A 174 -9.94 -4.77 -11.14
N SER A 175 -10.45 -4.09 -10.11
CA SER A 175 -9.95 -4.26 -8.74
C SER A 175 -10.07 -5.72 -8.30
N THR A 176 -11.28 -6.28 -8.36
CA THR A 176 -11.54 -7.69 -8.03
C THR A 176 -10.74 -8.65 -8.91
N GLY A 177 -10.64 -8.36 -10.22
CA GLY A 177 -9.96 -9.23 -11.17
C GLY A 177 -8.45 -9.29 -10.95
N GLY A 178 -7.82 -8.21 -10.50
CA GLY A 178 -6.41 -8.24 -10.11
C GLY A 178 -6.16 -9.08 -8.86
N THR A 179 -7.04 -9.06 -7.86
CA THR A 179 -6.93 -9.94 -6.68
C THR A 179 -7.09 -11.41 -7.09
N VAL A 180 -8.06 -11.71 -7.97
CA VAL A 180 -8.23 -13.05 -8.56
C VAL A 180 -6.99 -13.49 -9.36
N ALA A 181 -6.38 -12.59 -10.13
CA ALA A 181 -5.18 -12.88 -10.92
C ALA A 181 -3.95 -13.10 -10.03
N ALA A 182 -3.76 -12.31 -8.98
CA ALA A 182 -2.70 -12.51 -7.99
C ALA A 182 -2.83 -13.88 -7.30
N THR A 183 -4.06 -14.28 -6.93
CA THR A 183 -4.33 -15.62 -6.39
C THR A 183 -3.98 -16.73 -7.38
N HIS A 184 -4.29 -16.54 -8.66
CA HIS A 184 -3.90 -17.48 -9.72
C HIS A 184 -2.37 -17.66 -9.79
N ASP A 185 -1.60 -16.57 -9.69
CA ASP A 185 -0.14 -16.61 -9.80
C ASP A 185 0.53 -17.44 -8.70
N VAL A 186 -0.02 -17.43 -7.49
CA VAL A 186 0.55 -18.18 -6.35
C VAL A 186 0.00 -19.61 -6.20
N LEU A 187 -1.12 -19.94 -6.86
CA LEU A 187 -1.74 -21.27 -6.75
C LEU A 187 -1.56 -22.15 -7.99
N ARG A 188 -1.36 -21.58 -9.18
CA ARG A 188 -1.30 -22.38 -10.42
C ARG A 188 -0.24 -23.51 -10.32
N PRO A 189 -0.51 -24.72 -10.84
CA PRO A 189 0.44 -25.81 -10.80
C PRO A 189 1.81 -25.41 -11.35
N GLY A 190 2.89 -25.86 -10.69
CA GLY A 190 4.27 -25.55 -11.09
C GLY A 190 4.72 -24.11 -10.85
N THR A 191 3.91 -23.24 -10.25
CA THR A 191 4.37 -21.88 -9.90
C THR A 191 5.45 -21.92 -8.83
N ALA A 192 6.48 -21.09 -9.03
CA ALA A 192 7.48 -20.78 -8.01
C ALA A 192 7.15 -19.49 -7.23
N ALA A 193 6.10 -18.76 -7.62
CA ALA A 193 5.71 -17.53 -6.95
C ALA A 193 5.11 -17.84 -5.58
N LYS A 194 5.72 -17.28 -4.53
CA LYS A 194 5.22 -17.37 -3.14
C LYS A 194 4.40 -16.16 -2.73
N CYS A 195 4.50 -15.07 -3.48
CA CYS A 195 3.71 -13.87 -3.23
C CYS A 195 3.26 -13.24 -4.56
N ALA A 196 2.07 -12.62 -4.53
CA ALA A 196 1.57 -11.72 -5.56
C ALA A 196 0.73 -10.62 -4.89
N ALA A 197 0.50 -9.51 -5.60
CA ALA A 197 -0.09 -8.32 -4.99
C ALA A 197 -1.11 -7.61 -5.91
N GLN A 198 -2.01 -6.82 -5.31
CA GLN A 198 -2.97 -5.97 -6.00
C GLN A 198 -3.08 -4.59 -5.33
N ILE A 199 -2.71 -3.54 -6.07
CA ILE A 199 -2.69 -2.12 -5.64
C ILE A 199 -4.12 -1.57 -5.50
N ALA A 200 -5.12 -2.13 -6.16
CA ALA A 200 -6.49 -1.61 -6.12
C ALA A 200 -7.46 -2.32 -5.17
N GLY A 201 -7.02 -3.42 -4.55
CA GLY A 201 -7.87 -4.38 -3.82
C GLY A 201 -8.01 -4.09 -2.33
N GLY A 202 -8.59 -5.04 -1.60
CA GLY A 202 -8.82 -4.95 -0.15
C GLY A 202 -10.20 -4.40 0.17
N THR A 203 -11.19 -4.71 -0.68
CA THR A 203 -12.56 -4.16 -0.61
C THR A 203 -13.45 -4.94 0.35
N HIS A 204 -13.03 -4.98 1.62
CA HIS A 204 -13.55 -5.84 2.68
C HIS A 204 -14.96 -5.52 3.21
N HIS A 205 -15.52 -4.34 2.92
CA HIS A 205 -16.82 -3.92 3.44
C HIS A 205 -18.02 -4.39 2.60
N ALA A 206 -17.79 -4.91 1.40
CA ALA A 206 -18.86 -5.38 0.53
C ALA A 206 -19.44 -6.71 1.05
N PHE A 207 -20.76 -6.74 1.23
CA PHE A 207 -21.55 -7.92 1.56
C PHE A 207 -21.95 -8.66 0.29
N ARG A 208 -22.61 -9.82 0.42
CA ARG A 208 -23.16 -10.56 -0.73
C ARG A 208 -24.20 -9.76 -1.51
N ASP A 209 -25.05 -9.02 -0.81
CA ASP A 209 -26.26 -8.38 -1.36
C ASP A 209 -26.13 -6.85 -1.52
N LYS A 210 -25.03 -6.25 -1.04
CA LYS A 210 -24.79 -4.81 -1.09
C LYS A 210 -23.30 -4.46 -1.00
N GLY A 211 -22.94 -3.33 -1.60
CA GLY A 211 -21.67 -2.66 -1.34
C GLY A 211 -21.78 -1.64 -0.21
N GLU A 212 -20.66 -1.32 0.42
CA GLU A 212 -20.59 -0.42 1.58
C GLU A 212 -19.16 0.10 1.76
N GLY A 213 -18.96 1.28 2.35
CA GLY A 213 -17.63 1.72 2.82
C GLY A 213 -16.56 1.76 1.72
N PHE A 214 -16.89 2.30 0.55
CA PHE A 214 -16.05 2.34 -0.65
C PHE A 214 -15.77 0.97 -1.30
N CYS A 215 -16.45 -0.09 -0.85
CA CYS A 215 -16.31 -1.43 -1.38
C CYS A 215 -17.53 -1.80 -2.21
N VAL A 216 -17.34 -2.05 -3.51
CA VAL A 216 -18.42 -2.47 -4.42
C VAL A 216 -18.56 -4.00 -4.43
N PHE A 217 -17.49 -4.71 -4.74
CA PHE A 217 -17.43 -6.17 -4.63
C PHE A 217 -16.33 -6.53 -3.64
N ASN A 218 -16.54 -7.55 -2.83
CA ASN A 218 -15.51 -8.07 -1.93
C ASN A 218 -14.51 -8.90 -2.73
N ASP A 219 -13.34 -8.33 -3.00
CA ASP A 219 -12.34 -8.91 -3.89
C ASP A 219 -11.64 -10.13 -3.28
N ILE A 220 -11.28 -10.05 -2.00
CA ILE A 220 -10.71 -11.17 -1.24
C ILE A 220 -11.68 -12.34 -1.23
N ALA A 221 -12.97 -12.09 -0.99
CA ALA A 221 -13.95 -13.16 -0.96
C ALA A 221 -14.15 -13.84 -2.32
N VAL A 222 -14.17 -13.05 -3.40
CA VAL A 222 -14.25 -13.56 -4.77
C VAL A 222 -13.01 -14.40 -5.10
N ALA A 223 -11.82 -13.91 -4.74
CA ALA A 223 -10.57 -14.61 -4.98
C ALA A 223 -10.45 -15.91 -4.16
N ALA A 224 -10.83 -15.90 -2.88
CA ALA A 224 -10.83 -17.08 -2.02
C ALA A 224 -11.83 -18.15 -2.51
N THR A 225 -13.04 -17.73 -2.88
CA THR A 225 -14.05 -18.65 -3.43
C THR A 225 -13.60 -19.24 -4.77
N MET A 226 -12.98 -18.42 -5.63
CA MET A 226 -12.36 -18.88 -6.87
C MET A 226 -11.26 -19.90 -6.58
N ALA A 227 -10.39 -19.63 -5.60
CA ALA A 227 -9.30 -20.51 -5.22
C ALA A 227 -9.82 -21.89 -4.81
N LEU A 228 -10.76 -21.95 -3.85
CA LEU A 228 -11.35 -23.20 -3.37
C LEU A 228 -11.99 -24.02 -4.51
N ARG A 229 -12.60 -23.35 -5.49
CA ARG A 229 -13.24 -24.00 -6.63
C ARG A 229 -12.24 -24.50 -7.68
N LYS A 230 -11.24 -23.70 -8.03
CA LYS A 230 -10.32 -24.00 -9.16
C LYS A 230 -9.06 -24.74 -8.75
N TYR A 231 -8.66 -24.65 -7.47
CA TYR A 231 -7.44 -25.25 -6.94
C TYR A 231 -7.69 -26.18 -5.73
N PRO A 232 -8.71 -27.05 -5.72
CA PRO A 232 -9.01 -27.88 -4.55
C PRO A 232 -7.83 -28.76 -4.13
N ALA A 233 -7.02 -29.24 -5.08
CA ALA A 233 -5.82 -30.03 -4.80
C ALA A 233 -4.73 -29.27 -4.00
N ARG A 234 -4.73 -27.93 -4.01
CA ARG A 234 -3.82 -27.12 -3.16
C ARG A 234 -4.24 -27.11 -1.69
N PHE A 235 -5.47 -27.52 -1.41
CA PHE A 235 -6.13 -27.41 -0.11
C PHE A 235 -6.52 -28.75 0.49
N GLU A 236 -6.15 -29.85 -0.18
CA GLU A 236 -6.44 -31.21 0.28
C GLU A 236 -5.85 -31.46 1.67
N GLY A 237 -6.63 -32.09 2.54
CA GLY A 237 -6.25 -32.41 3.91
C GLY A 237 -6.28 -31.23 4.90
N SER A 238 -6.61 -30.00 4.47
CA SER A 238 -6.83 -28.87 5.37
C SER A 238 -8.32 -28.55 5.51
N ALA A 239 -8.78 -28.41 6.76
CA ALA A 239 -10.14 -27.95 7.07
C ALA A 239 -10.28 -26.42 6.95
N HIS A 240 -9.17 -25.70 7.09
CA HIS A 240 -9.09 -24.24 7.19
C HIS A 240 -8.02 -23.68 6.23
N PRO A 241 -8.05 -24.02 4.93
CA PRO A 241 -6.94 -23.79 4.01
C PRO A 241 -6.64 -22.32 3.73
N ILE A 242 -7.56 -21.40 4.00
CA ILE A 242 -7.39 -19.98 3.70
C ILE A 242 -7.48 -19.18 4.99
N LEU A 243 -6.50 -18.31 5.22
CA LEU A 243 -6.50 -17.31 6.29
C LEU A 243 -6.54 -15.91 5.68
N VAL A 244 -7.51 -15.10 6.08
CA VAL A 244 -7.58 -13.67 5.79
C VAL A 244 -7.06 -12.92 7.00
N ILE A 245 -5.93 -12.23 6.83
CA ILE A 245 -5.35 -11.31 7.79
C ILE A 245 -5.75 -9.90 7.36
N ASP A 246 -6.74 -9.32 8.04
CA ASP A 246 -7.24 -7.98 7.79
C ASP A 246 -6.69 -6.98 8.81
N LEU A 247 -5.74 -6.15 8.38
CA LEU A 247 -5.10 -5.11 9.22
C LEU A 247 -5.44 -3.70 8.74
N ASP A 248 -6.56 -3.54 8.04
CA ASP A 248 -7.23 -2.26 7.89
C ASP A 248 -7.69 -1.75 9.26
N VAL A 249 -7.68 -0.43 9.47
CA VAL A 249 -8.18 0.12 10.74
C VAL A 249 -9.69 -0.08 10.91
N HIS A 250 -10.42 -0.33 9.82
CA HIS A 250 -11.85 -0.62 9.83
C HIS A 250 -12.12 -2.12 9.88
N GLN A 251 -13.16 -2.54 10.60
CA GLN A 251 -13.50 -3.96 10.65
C GLN A 251 -14.02 -4.45 9.28
N GLY A 252 -13.47 -5.56 8.81
CA GLY A 252 -13.83 -6.22 7.55
C GLY A 252 -15.20 -6.91 7.56
N ASN A 253 -16.25 -6.18 7.91
CA ASN A 253 -17.62 -6.69 8.10
C ASN A 253 -18.18 -7.50 6.93
N GLY A 254 -17.92 -7.06 5.70
CA GLY A 254 -18.36 -7.76 4.50
C GLY A 254 -17.70 -9.13 4.39
N THR A 255 -16.38 -9.19 4.58
CA THR A 255 -15.60 -10.44 4.58
C THR A 255 -16.08 -11.39 5.67
N ALA A 256 -16.21 -10.90 6.91
CA ALA A 256 -16.72 -11.67 8.04
C ALA A 256 -18.09 -12.29 7.74
N ARG A 257 -19.05 -11.49 7.27
CA ARG A 257 -20.40 -11.98 6.96
C ARG A 257 -20.45 -12.94 5.77
N ILE A 258 -19.57 -12.79 4.79
CA ILE A 258 -19.54 -13.69 3.62
C ILE A 258 -19.10 -15.10 4.03
N PHE A 259 -18.17 -15.20 4.98
CA PHE A 259 -17.52 -16.45 5.40
C PHE A 259 -17.98 -17.02 6.74
N GLU A 260 -18.92 -16.38 7.44
CA GLU A 260 -19.43 -16.78 8.75
C GLU A 260 -19.76 -18.28 8.88
N ASP A 261 -20.28 -18.90 7.82
CA ASP A 261 -20.67 -20.32 7.78
C ASP A 261 -19.74 -21.19 6.89
N ASP A 262 -18.58 -20.68 6.48
CA ASP A 262 -17.61 -21.40 5.65
C ASP A 262 -16.28 -21.61 6.39
N PRO A 263 -16.10 -22.75 7.09
CA PRO A 263 -14.91 -22.98 7.91
C PRO A 263 -13.62 -23.05 7.07
N ARG A 264 -13.71 -23.14 5.74
CA ARG A 264 -12.51 -23.21 4.89
C ARG A 264 -11.76 -21.89 4.80
N VAL A 265 -12.39 -20.78 5.21
CA VAL A 265 -11.82 -19.44 5.21
C VAL A 265 -11.91 -18.88 6.62
N ILE A 266 -10.76 -18.74 7.27
CA ILE A 266 -10.66 -18.12 8.59
C ILE A 266 -10.44 -16.62 8.44
N THR A 267 -11.20 -15.83 9.17
CA THR A 267 -11.16 -14.38 9.17
C THR A 267 -10.56 -13.86 10.47
N PHE A 268 -9.41 -13.20 10.37
CA PHE A 268 -8.78 -12.45 11.46
C PHE A 268 -8.81 -10.96 11.11
N SER A 269 -9.38 -10.15 12.00
CA SER A 269 -9.42 -8.70 11.85
C SER A 269 -8.90 -8.02 13.12
N ALA A 270 -7.82 -7.25 12.99
CA ALA A 270 -7.34 -6.35 14.04
C ALA A 270 -7.62 -4.91 13.60
N HIS A 271 -8.60 -4.28 14.23
CA HIS A 271 -9.19 -3.01 13.78
C HIS A 271 -9.37 -2.06 14.96
N GLY A 272 -9.48 -0.75 14.69
CA GLY A 272 -9.72 0.25 15.72
C GLY A 272 -11.05 0.01 16.43
N ALA A 273 -11.03 -0.14 17.75
CA ALA A 273 -12.23 -0.40 18.55
C ALA A 273 -13.30 0.69 18.37
N GLY A 274 -12.85 1.95 18.21
CA GLY A 274 -13.70 3.12 17.99
C GLY A 274 -13.96 3.46 16.51
N ASN A 275 -13.52 2.63 15.57
CA ASN A 275 -13.60 2.89 14.13
C ASN A 275 -14.88 2.35 13.48
N TYR A 276 -15.13 2.79 12.25
CA TYR A 276 -16.17 2.24 11.38
C TYR A 276 -15.93 0.74 11.11
N PRO A 277 -16.96 -0.08 10.88
CA PRO A 277 -18.40 0.20 10.91
C PRO A 277 -19.02 0.17 12.31
N TRP A 278 -20.00 1.06 12.57
CA TRP A 278 -20.72 1.07 13.87
C TRP A 278 -22.01 0.25 13.86
N LYS A 279 -22.77 0.26 12.75
CA LYS A 279 -24.10 -0.39 12.67
C LYS A 279 -24.07 -1.73 11.96
N THR A 280 -23.04 -1.94 11.16
CA THR A 280 -22.89 -3.09 10.26
C THR A 280 -21.64 -3.88 10.60
N LYS A 281 -21.06 -3.67 11.80
CA LYS A 281 -19.99 -4.52 12.34
C LYS A 281 -20.50 -5.94 12.45
N MET A 282 -19.68 -6.88 12.01
CA MET A 282 -19.98 -8.31 12.04
C MET A 282 -18.94 -9.01 12.89
N ARG A 283 -19.16 -10.29 13.19
CA ARG A 283 -18.20 -11.11 13.93
C ARG A 283 -17.33 -11.89 12.96
N SER A 284 -16.03 -11.65 12.99
CA SER A 284 -15.02 -12.50 12.33
C SER A 284 -14.80 -13.77 13.18
N ASP A 285 -14.02 -14.73 12.69
CA ASP A 285 -13.57 -15.85 13.53
C ASP A 285 -12.73 -15.36 14.71
N HIS A 286 -11.88 -14.36 14.44
CA HIS A 286 -11.06 -13.66 15.42
C HIS A 286 -11.10 -12.15 15.17
N ASP A 287 -11.64 -11.42 16.14
CA ASP A 287 -11.65 -9.96 16.15
C ASP A 287 -10.77 -9.44 17.29
N VAL A 288 -9.92 -8.46 17.00
CA VAL A 288 -9.14 -7.72 17.99
C VAL A 288 -9.50 -6.26 17.91
N ASP A 289 -10.20 -5.79 18.94
CA ASP A 289 -10.54 -4.38 19.14
C ASP A 289 -9.30 -3.62 19.64
N VAL A 290 -8.60 -2.97 18.73
CA VAL A 290 -7.38 -2.19 19.02
C VAL A 290 -7.76 -0.82 19.60
N PRO A 291 -7.32 -0.47 20.82
CA PRO A 291 -7.65 0.81 21.43
C PRO A 291 -7.25 2.03 20.60
N ASP A 292 -8.07 3.09 20.67
CA ASP A 292 -7.72 4.38 20.07
C ASP A 292 -6.37 4.87 20.61
N GLY A 293 -5.51 5.36 19.72
CA GLY A 293 -4.19 5.87 20.08
C GLY A 293 -3.09 4.81 20.24
N THR A 294 -3.37 3.52 20.03
CA THR A 294 -2.34 2.46 20.01
C THR A 294 -1.21 2.82 19.05
N GLY A 295 0.02 2.73 19.55
CA GLY A 295 1.25 3.05 18.82
C GLY A 295 1.97 1.80 18.33
N ASP A 296 3.21 2.01 17.89
CA ASP A 296 3.97 1.00 17.16
C ASP A 296 4.31 -0.24 18.00
N GLU A 297 4.66 -0.09 19.27
CA GLU A 297 5.12 -1.23 20.08
C GLU A 297 3.96 -2.12 20.51
N GLU A 298 2.85 -1.52 20.96
CA GLU A 298 1.68 -2.29 21.38
C GLU A 298 1.03 -3.02 20.20
N TYR A 299 0.97 -2.40 19.02
CA TYR A 299 0.42 -3.04 17.82
C TYR A 299 1.28 -4.22 17.36
N ILE A 300 2.61 -4.07 17.41
CA ILE A 300 3.53 -5.13 16.99
C ILE A 300 3.54 -6.29 17.99
N ALA A 301 3.50 -6.00 19.30
CA ALA A 301 3.35 -7.01 20.33
C ALA A 301 2.06 -7.84 20.14
N MET A 302 0.93 -7.17 19.86
CA MET A 302 -0.33 -7.85 19.52
C MET A 302 -0.16 -8.80 18.33
N LEU A 303 0.50 -8.39 17.25
CA LEU A 303 0.69 -9.27 16.10
C LEU A 303 1.60 -10.47 16.40
N HIS A 304 2.64 -10.28 17.20
CA HIS A 304 3.51 -11.37 17.64
C HIS A 304 2.78 -12.37 18.53
N GLU A 305 1.73 -11.96 19.23
CA GLU A 305 0.87 -12.87 19.97
C GLU A 305 -0.10 -13.64 19.05
N TRP A 306 -0.78 -12.91 18.15
CA TRP A 306 -1.90 -13.47 17.38
C TRP A 306 -1.47 -14.33 16.20
N LEU A 307 -0.53 -13.84 15.38
CA LEU A 307 -0.24 -14.51 14.10
C LEU A 307 0.32 -15.93 14.31
N PRO A 308 1.30 -16.18 15.20
CA PRO A 308 1.80 -17.54 15.42
C PRO A 308 0.70 -18.54 15.78
N ARG A 309 -0.22 -18.13 16.68
CA ARG A 309 -1.37 -18.95 17.12
C ARG A 309 -2.32 -19.26 15.97
N LEU A 310 -2.63 -18.29 15.12
CA LEU A 310 -3.50 -18.49 13.96
C LEU A 310 -2.89 -19.50 12.98
N PHE A 311 -1.61 -19.35 12.65
CA PHE A 311 -0.94 -20.27 11.75
C PHE A 311 -0.81 -21.68 12.35
N GLU A 312 -0.55 -21.80 13.65
CA GLU A 312 -0.45 -23.10 14.34
C GLU A 312 -1.80 -23.80 14.48
N THR A 313 -2.88 -23.03 14.73
CA THR A 313 -4.23 -23.58 14.91
C THR A 313 -4.82 -24.04 13.57
N TYR A 314 -4.62 -23.27 12.50
CA TYR A 314 -5.34 -23.47 11.24
C TYR A 314 -4.49 -24.09 10.12
N ASP A 315 -3.16 -24.09 10.23
CA ASP A 315 -2.23 -24.55 9.18
C ASP A 315 -2.65 -24.08 7.77
N PRO A 316 -2.76 -22.75 7.55
CA PRO A 316 -3.29 -22.21 6.31
C PRO A 316 -2.38 -22.55 5.13
N ARG A 317 -3.00 -22.80 3.97
CA ARG A 317 -2.33 -23.09 2.69
C ARG A 317 -2.31 -21.89 1.75
N LEU A 318 -3.02 -20.81 2.11
CA LEU A 318 -3.04 -19.53 1.42
C LEU A 318 -3.39 -18.44 2.42
N VAL A 319 -2.66 -17.32 2.35
CA VAL A 319 -2.96 -16.12 3.14
C VAL A 319 -3.36 -14.98 2.22
N TYR A 320 -4.45 -14.30 2.55
CA TYR A 320 -4.75 -12.96 2.07
C TYR A 320 -4.36 -11.95 3.13
N PHE A 321 -3.50 -11.00 2.79
CA PHE A 321 -3.14 -9.90 3.66
C PHE A 321 -3.75 -8.60 3.11
N GLN A 322 -4.76 -8.12 3.81
CA GLN A 322 -5.30 -6.78 3.62
C GLN A 322 -4.38 -5.82 4.37
N ALA A 323 -3.62 -5.03 3.60
CA ALA A 323 -2.50 -4.24 4.10
C ALA A 323 -2.84 -2.74 4.21
N GLY A 324 -4.07 -2.39 4.58
CA GLY A 324 -4.55 -1.02 4.79
C GLY A 324 -3.57 -0.18 5.59
N VAL A 325 -3.37 1.08 5.21
CA VAL A 325 -2.42 1.99 5.89
C VAL A 325 -3.11 3.08 6.69
N ASP A 326 -4.42 2.97 6.87
CA ASP A 326 -5.22 3.90 7.65
C ASP A 326 -5.07 3.73 9.18
N ALA A 327 -4.21 2.83 9.65
CA ALA A 327 -3.73 2.82 11.02
C ALA A 327 -2.67 3.91 11.32
N LEU A 328 -2.17 4.62 10.29
CA LEU A 328 -1.20 5.70 10.47
C LEU A 328 -1.74 6.81 11.38
N ALA A 329 -0.86 7.38 12.22
CA ALA A 329 -1.18 8.49 13.12
C ALA A 329 -1.73 9.76 12.41
N VAL A 330 -1.39 9.91 11.12
CA VAL A 330 -1.81 11.03 10.26
C VAL A 330 -2.99 10.67 9.35
N ASP A 331 -3.59 9.50 9.53
CA ASP A 331 -4.77 9.10 8.79
C ASP A 331 -6.01 9.91 9.19
N SER A 332 -6.85 10.25 8.20
CA SER A 332 -8.06 11.05 8.46
C SER A 332 -9.23 10.20 8.99
N PHE A 333 -9.23 8.90 8.74
CA PHE A 333 -10.32 7.97 9.08
C PHE A 333 -9.91 6.98 10.16
N GLY A 334 -8.62 6.71 10.35
CA GLY A 334 -8.09 5.96 11.49
C GLY A 334 -8.01 6.74 12.79
N LYS A 335 -7.89 6.00 13.90
CA LYS A 335 -7.68 6.56 15.25
C LYS A 335 -6.46 5.98 15.97
N LEU A 336 -5.69 5.15 15.29
CA LEU A 336 -4.44 4.60 15.82
C LEU A 336 -3.30 5.62 15.62
N LYS A 337 -2.14 5.36 16.23
CA LYS A 337 -0.97 6.23 16.20
C LYS A 337 0.26 5.52 15.63
N MET A 338 0.05 4.62 14.66
CA MET A 338 1.15 3.95 13.99
C MET A 338 2.00 4.94 13.20
N THR A 339 3.32 4.82 13.28
CA THR A 339 4.26 5.51 12.40
C THR A 339 4.46 4.72 11.12
N ARG A 340 5.02 5.36 10.09
CA ARG A 340 5.43 4.67 8.85
C ARG A 340 6.42 3.52 9.13
N ALA A 341 7.32 3.69 10.09
CA ALA A 341 8.25 2.63 10.49
C ALA A 341 7.53 1.47 11.16
N GLY A 342 6.59 1.74 12.06
CA GLY A 342 5.73 0.71 12.66
C GLY A 342 4.89 -0.04 11.63
N MET A 343 4.33 0.65 10.64
CA MET A 343 3.61 0.03 9.52
C MET A 343 4.51 -0.89 8.69
N LEU A 344 5.77 -0.51 8.46
CA LEU A 344 6.74 -1.38 7.79
C LEU A 344 7.06 -2.62 8.64
N ARG A 345 7.28 -2.45 9.96
CA ARG A 345 7.47 -3.59 10.88
C ARG A 345 6.26 -4.53 10.85
N ARG A 346 5.03 -3.99 10.88
CA ARG A 346 3.77 -4.74 10.79
C ARG A 346 3.75 -5.64 9.55
N ASN A 347 4.13 -5.08 8.40
CA ASN A 347 4.20 -5.84 7.15
C ASN A 347 5.21 -6.99 7.26
N HIS A 348 6.39 -6.74 7.84
CA HIS A 348 7.39 -7.77 8.05
C HIS A 348 6.91 -8.91 8.94
N VAL A 349 6.17 -8.62 10.03
CA VAL A 349 5.62 -9.69 10.89
C VAL A 349 4.73 -10.65 10.08
N VAL A 350 3.87 -10.14 9.20
CA VAL A 350 3.04 -10.99 8.32
C VAL A 350 3.89 -11.76 7.30
N PHE A 351 4.84 -11.08 6.65
CA PHE A 351 5.71 -11.70 5.65
C PHE A 351 6.55 -12.82 6.24
N ASP A 352 7.08 -12.63 7.45
CA ASP A 352 7.94 -13.57 8.15
C ASP A 352 7.18 -14.83 8.52
N GLU A 353 5.93 -14.71 8.98
CA GLU A 353 5.08 -15.86 9.30
C GLU A 353 4.76 -16.71 8.05
N CYS A 354 4.47 -16.05 6.92
CA CYS A 354 4.26 -16.71 5.63
C CYS A 354 5.54 -17.39 5.11
N LEU A 355 6.68 -16.69 5.11
CA LEU A 355 7.95 -17.22 4.62
C LEU A 355 8.45 -18.40 5.47
N ARG A 356 8.36 -18.28 6.79
CA ARG A 356 8.81 -19.32 7.73
C ARG A 356 8.03 -20.62 7.57
N ARG A 357 6.74 -20.55 7.22
CA ARG A 357 5.87 -21.71 7.02
C ARG A 357 5.66 -22.09 5.56
N ASP A 358 6.35 -21.42 4.64
CA ASP A 358 6.21 -21.60 3.20
C ASP A 358 4.77 -21.47 2.69
N VAL A 359 4.00 -20.55 3.27
CA VAL A 359 2.59 -20.30 2.92
C VAL A 359 2.50 -19.20 1.85
N PRO A 360 1.87 -19.47 0.70
CA PRO A 360 1.63 -18.46 -0.32
C PRO A 360 0.83 -17.26 0.19
N LEU A 361 1.20 -16.06 -0.26
CA LEU A 361 0.64 -14.78 0.19
C LEU A 361 0.07 -13.96 -0.97
N VAL A 362 -1.15 -13.45 -0.81
CA VAL A 362 -1.74 -12.43 -1.70
C VAL A 362 -1.96 -11.14 -0.92
N ILE A 363 -1.32 -10.06 -1.37
CA ILE A 363 -1.39 -8.75 -0.69
C ILE A 363 -2.40 -7.84 -1.41
N THR A 364 -3.27 -7.18 -0.66
CA THR A 364 -4.18 -6.15 -1.16
C THR A 364 -4.00 -4.81 -0.44
N MET A 365 -4.28 -3.70 -1.13
CA MET A 365 -3.96 -2.34 -0.63
C MET A 365 -4.76 -1.91 0.59
N GLY A 366 -6.09 -2.01 0.53
CA GLY A 366 -6.97 -1.53 1.59
C GLY A 366 -7.13 -0.01 1.72
N GLY A 367 -7.50 0.40 2.94
CA GLY A 367 -7.68 1.78 3.38
C GLY A 367 -6.37 2.58 3.46
N GLY A 368 -6.51 3.90 3.59
CA GLY A 368 -5.39 4.86 3.60
C GLY A 368 -5.85 6.20 3.04
N TYR A 369 -5.91 7.20 3.92
CA TYR A 369 -6.61 8.48 3.75
C TYR A 369 -5.88 9.65 4.43
N SER A 370 -4.55 9.54 4.54
CA SER A 370 -3.74 10.46 5.32
C SER A 370 -3.74 11.88 4.78
N ARG A 371 -3.56 12.83 5.72
CA ARG A 371 -3.29 14.23 5.43
C ARG A 371 -2.02 14.61 6.19
N PRO A 372 -0.86 14.78 5.52
CA PRO A 372 -0.69 14.88 4.06
C PRO A 372 -0.90 13.57 3.29
N PHE A 373 -1.37 13.69 2.04
CA PHE A 373 -1.67 12.57 1.13
C PHE A 373 -0.47 11.64 0.89
N ASP A 374 0.72 12.23 0.76
CA ASP A 374 1.96 11.51 0.50
C ASP A 374 2.26 10.45 1.56
N ALA A 375 1.80 10.63 2.80
CA ALA A 375 2.00 9.65 3.87
C ALA A 375 1.33 8.30 3.57
N SER A 376 0.12 8.30 2.99
CA SER A 376 -0.54 7.06 2.56
C SER A 376 0.16 6.43 1.36
N VAL A 377 0.59 7.25 0.39
CA VAL A 377 1.28 6.75 -0.82
C VAL A 377 2.59 6.09 -0.44
N ASP A 378 3.38 6.73 0.41
CA ASP A 378 4.66 6.22 0.91
C ASP A 378 4.50 4.91 1.69
N ALA A 379 3.54 4.86 2.61
CA ALA A 379 3.29 3.65 3.40
C ALA A 379 2.76 2.50 2.53
N HIS A 380 1.88 2.77 1.55
CA HIS A 380 1.45 1.76 0.59
C HIS A 380 2.62 1.28 -0.29
N ALA A 381 3.47 2.19 -0.77
CA ALA A 381 4.65 1.82 -1.55
C ALA A 381 5.59 0.92 -0.74
N ASP A 382 5.76 1.17 0.56
CA ASP A 382 6.58 0.33 1.44
C ASP A 382 6.06 -1.11 1.56
N VAL A 383 4.74 -1.32 1.57
CA VAL A 383 4.14 -2.67 1.58
C VAL A 383 4.68 -3.49 0.39
N TYR A 384 4.54 -2.96 -0.83
CA TYR A 384 4.88 -3.67 -2.05
C TYR A 384 6.39 -3.73 -2.29
N ARG A 385 7.12 -2.66 -1.97
CA ARG A 385 8.59 -2.63 -2.02
C ARG A 385 9.19 -3.69 -1.11
N ALA A 386 8.76 -3.72 0.16
CA ALA A 386 9.25 -4.70 1.12
C ALA A 386 8.87 -6.14 0.70
N ALA A 387 7.66 -6.35 0.20
CA ALA A 387 7.26 -7.65 -0.34
C ALA A 387 8.16 -8.10 -1.51
N ALA A 388 8.46 -7.22 -2.47
CA ALA A 388 9.35 -7.56 -3.58
C ALA A 388 10.75 -7.96 -3.09
N TYR A 389 11.29 -7.24 -2.11
CA TYR A 389 12.56 -7.61 -1.49
C TYR A 389 12.50 -8.96 -0.76
N ARG A 390 11.45 -9.20 0.02
CA ARG A 390 11.33 -10.41 0.85
C ARG A 390 11.05 -11.67 0.03
N PHE A 391 10.26 -11.57 -1.04
CA PHE A 391 9.76 -12.74 -1.79
C PHE A 391 10.41 -12.95 -3.16
N ALA A 392 10.99 -11.91 -3.78
CA ALA A 392 11.50 -11.96 -5.15
C ALA A 392 12.99 -11.62 -5.28
N SER A 393 13.66 -11.21 -4.20
CA SER A 393 15.13 -11.05 -4.23
C SER A 393 15.82 -12.42 -4.18
N PRO A 394 16.94 -12.59 -4.90
CA PRO A 394 17.80 -13.75 -4.70
C PRO A 394 18.21 -13.85 -3.22
N PRO A 395 18.38 -15.07 -2.67
CA PRO A 395 19.00 -15.22 -1.37
C PRO A 395 20.32 -14.45 -1.37
N ALA A 396 20.55 -13.63 -0.36
CA ALA A 396 21.82 -12.95 -0.20
C ALA A 396 22.92 -14.02 -0.28
N ALA A 397 23.84 -13.89 -1.25
CA ALA A 397 25.00 -14.77 -1.31
C ALA A 397 25.64 -14.68 0.07
N LYS A 398 25.78 -15.82 0.77
CA LYS A 398 26.54 -15.87 2.02
C LYS A 398 27.89 -15.23 1.68
N GLY A 399 28.13 -14.02 2.17
CA GLY A 399 29.36 -13.31 1.88
C GLY A 399 30.48 -14.24 2.26
N LYS A 400 31.38 -14.55 1.32
CA LYS A 400 32.71 -15.03 1.70
C LYS A 400 33.19 -14.00 2.72
N LYS A 401 33.45 -14.42 3.96
CA LYS A 401 34.18 -13.58 4.92
C LYS A 401 35.31 -12.94 4.11
N ALA A 402 35.38 -11.61 4.10
CA ALA A 402 36.47 -10.91 3.46
C ALA A 402 37.78 -11.56 3.96
N PRO A 403 38.79 -11.78 3.10
CA PRO A 403 40.07 -12.26 3.60
C PRO A 403 40.53 -11.23 4.61
N VAL A 404 40.62 -11.64 5.87
CA VAL A 404 41.36 -10.88 6.88
C VAL A 404 42.76 -10.76 6.28
N GLN A 405 43.14 -9.53 5.96
CA GLN A 405 44.52 -9.25 5.59
C GLN A 405 45.37 -9.69 6.78
N ALA A 406 46.21 -10.69 6.57
CA ALA A 406 47.20 -11.13 7.54
C ALA A 406 48.11 -9.93 7.84
N ALA A 407 47.84 -9.26 8.97
CA ALA A 407 48.85 -8.50 9.66
C ALA A 407 49.82 -9.54 10.23
N THR A 408 51.09 -9.34 9.89
CA THR A 408 52.23 -10.12 10.36
C THR A 408 52.21 -10.25 11.88
N GLU A 409 52.21 -11.50 12.35
CA GLU A 409 52.48 -11.87 13.74
C GLU A 409 53.95 -11.50 14.06
N GLU A 410 54.14 -10.65 15.06
CA GLU A 410 55.26 -10.80 15.98
C GLU A 410 54.70 -11.46 17.24
N GLU A 411 55.30 -12.59 17.58
CA GLU A 411 54.99 -13.45 18.72
C GLU A 411 55.12 -12.69 20.05
N GLU A 412 54.22 -12.98 20.99
CA GLU A 412 54.59 -13.30 22.38
C GLU A 412 53.37 -13.85 23.15
N GLY A 413 53.54 -15.05 23.72
CA GLY A 413 52.99 -15.39 25.05
C GLY A 413 51.57 -15.96 25.17
N GLU A 414 51.47 -17.28 24.98
CA GLU A 414 50.85 -18.30 25.84
C GLU A 414 49.71 -18.00 26.86
N GLU A 415 48.86 -19.03 27.03
CA GLU A 415 47.76 -19.26 27.99
C GLU A 415 46.38 -18.66 27.62
N GLY A 416 45.28 -19.39 27.47
CA GLY A 416 44.89 -20.69 28.01
C GLY A 416 43.57 -20.54 28.79
N ALA A 417 42.45 -20.96 28.20
CA ALA A 417 41.15 -21.26 28.82
C ALA A 417 40.45 -20.18 29.70
N ALA A 418 39.40 -19.54 29.16
CA ALA A 418 38.28 -18.99 29.95
C ALA A 418 37.07 -18.66 29.06
N GLU A 419 36.45 -19.68 28.46
CA GLU A 419 35.13 -19.55 27.81
C GLU A 419 34.06 -20.17 28.71
N GLU A 420 33.97 -19.68 29.96
CA GLU A 420 32.90 -20.00 30.91
C GLU A 420 32.98 -19.02 32.11
N ARG A 421 32.78 -17.71 31.87
CA ARG A 421 32.68 -16.72 32.98
C ARG A 421 32.04 -15.36 32.67
N THR A 422 31.32 -15.22 31.56
CA THR A 422 30.75 -13.91 31.17
C THR A 422 29.23 -13.82 31.32
N GLU A 423 28.55 -14.85 31.83
CA GLU A 423 27.11 -14.80 32.08
C GLU A 423 26.75 -14.54 33.56
N GLU A 424 27.65 -14.79 34.52
CA GLU A 424 27.35 -14.60 35.95
C GLU A 424 27.55 -13.15 36.46
N VAL A 425 28.24 -12.28 35.71
CA VAL A 425 28.48 -10.87 36.11
C VAL A 425 27.38 -9.93 35.60
N ALA A 426 26.56 -10.37 34.65
CA ALA A 426 25.47 -9.56 34.08
C ALA A 426 24.17 -9.65 34.89
N GLU A 427 23.96 -10.72 35.68
CA GLU A 427 22.74 -10.88 36.50
C GLU A 427 22.82 -10.12 37.84
N GLU A 428 24.02 -9.96 38.41
CA GLU A 428 24.19 -9.28 39.71
C GLU A 428 24.04 -7.74 39.63
N GLU A 429 24.34 -7.12 38.47
CA GLU A 429 24.10 -5.68 38.24
C GLU A 429 22.64 -5.36 37.89
N ILE A 430 21.90 -6.31 37.31
CA ILE A 430 20.47 -6.12 36.98
C ILE A 430 19.61 -6.29 38.23
N GLU A 431 19.95 -7.20 39.14
CA GLU A 431 19.20 -7.41 40.38
C GLU A 431 19.31 -6.21 41.36
N LYS A 432 20.45 -5.51 41.37
CA LYS A 432 20.62 -4.25 42.12
C LYS A 432 19.78 -3.09 41.59
N VAL A 433 19.69 -2.94 40.27
CA VAL A 433 18.90 -1.87 39.64
C VAL A 433 17.40 -2.11 39.80
N VAL A 434 16.95 -3.37 39.84
CA VAL A 434 15.54 -3.73 40.06
C VAL A 434 15.13 -3.62 41.54
N ALA A 435 16.06 -3.80 42.48
CA ALA A 435 15.80 -3.61 43.92
C ALA A 435 15.65 -2.11 44.30
N ASP A 436 16.43 -1.22 43.69
CA ASP A 436 16.36 0.22 43.96
C ASP A 436 15.11 0.89 43.35
N VAL A 437 14.54 0.33 42.28
CA VAL A 437 13.30 0.85 41.65
C VAL A 437 12.04 0.40 42.41
N ASN A 438 12.05 -0.79 43.03
CA ASN A 438 10.88 -1.33 43.73
C ASN A 438 10.72 -0.84 45.19
N ALA A 439 11.70 -0.10 45.74
CA ALA A 439 11.61 0.47 47.09
C ALA A 439 10.80 1.79 47.15
N ASP A 440 10.62 2.48 46.01
CA ASP A 440 9.97 3.80 45.97
C ASP A 440 8.47 3.78 45.56
N GLU A 441 7.94 2.68 45.03
CA GLU A 441 6.51 2.58 44.65
C GLU A 441 5.58 2.04 45.75
N ALA A 442 6.12 1.49 46.84
CA ALA A 442 5.32 0.94 47.94
C ALA A 442 4.92 1.99 48.99
N LYS A 443 4.40 3.16 48.58
CA LYS A 443 3.87 4.14 49.56
C LYS A 443 3.00 5.27 48.98
N PHE A 444 2.02 5.02 48.11
CA PHE A 444 0.91 5.98 47.99
C PHE A 444 -0.38 5.36 47.42
N THR A 445 -1.22 4.81 48.31
CA THR A 445 -2.67 4.74 48.09
C THR A 445 -3.39 5.63 49.09
N ASP A 446 -4.27 6.45 48.55
CA ASP A 446 -5.44 7.09 49.18
C ASP A 446 -5.20 8.19 50.24
N LYS A 447 -5.29 9.47 49.81
CA LYS A 447 -6.43 10.37 50.12
C LYS A 447 -6.17 11.81 49.68
N THR A 448 -7.28 12.49 49.42
CA THR A 448 -7.44 13.77 48.75
C THR A 448 -7.17 15.01 49.63
N LYS A 449 -6.72 16.08 48.95
CA LYS A 449 -6.63 17.53 49.30
C LYS A 449 -5.40 18.06 50.07
N PRO A 450 -4.91 19.29 49.73
CA PRO A 450 -3.51 19.66 49.90
C PRO A 450 -3.24 20.53 51.15
N PRO A 451 -1.97 20.57 51.62
CA PRO A 451 -1.46 21.74 52.29
C PRO A 451 -0.16 22.30 51.68
N LYS A 452 -0.19 23.63 51.57
CA LYS A 452 0.83 24.69 51.72
C LYS A 452 2.33 24.35 51.62
N GLU A 453 2.96 25.21 50.83
CA GLU A 453 4.39 25.45 50.65
C GLU A 453 5.22 25.44 51.94
N ALA A 454 6.33 24.69 51.91
CA ALA A 454 7.56 25.01 52.63
C ALA A 454 8.75 24.56 51.78
N GLY A 455 9.68 25.48 51.53
CA GLY A 455 10.77 25.33 50.58
C GLY A 455 11.80 24.27 50.97
N VAL A 456 12.33 23.59 49.94
CA VAL A 456 13.54 22.77 50.01
C VAL A 456 14.58 23.40 49.10
N LYS A 457 15.76 23.66 49.66
CA LYS A 457 16.94 24.17 48.96
C LYS A 457 17.34 23.18 47.86
N SER A 458 17.35 23.62 46.61
CA SER A 458 17.81 22.80 45.49
C SER A 458 19.32 22.60 45.56
N ASP A 459 19.74 21.35 45.43
CA ASP A 459 21.15 21.02 45.38
C ASP A 459 21.77 21.57 44.09
N LYS A 460 22.98 22.14 44.19
CA LYS A 460 23.64 22.83 43.05
C LYS A 460 23.89 21.86 41.88
N PHE A 461 24.03 20.57 42.17
CA PHE A 461 24.34 19.53 41.19
C PHE A 461 23.14 19.18 40.29
N THR A 462 21.95 19.01 40.87
CA THR A 462 20.71 18.74 40.12
C THR A 462 20.27 19.93 39.26
N THR A 463 20.54 21.15 39.73
CA THR A 463 20.26 22.38 38.96
C THR A 463 21.19 22.51 37.74
N GLN A 464 22.44 22.07 37.85
CA GLN A 464 23.45 22.18 36.79
C GLN A 464 23.25 21.14 35.69
N ILE A 465 22.85 19.91 36.05
CA ILE A 465 22.51 18.85 35.08
C ILE A 465 21.22 19.20 34.33
N ALA A 466 20.20 19.72 35.01
CA ALA A 466 18.96 20.15 34.37
C ALA A 466 19.21 21.29 33.35
N ALA A 467 20.10 22.24 33.68
CA ALA A 467 20.50 23.31 32.78
C ALA A 467 21.30 22.80 31.56
N GLN A 468 22.20 21.83 31.74
CA GLN A 468 22.96 21.21 30.64
C GLN A 468 22.05 20.41 29.68
N ILE A 469 21.06 19.68 30.22
CA ILE A 469 20.08 18.95 29.40
C ILE A 469 19.19 19.92 28.61
N ALA A 470 18.78 21.03 29.21
CA ALA A 470 18.01 22.06 28.52
C ALA A 470 18.82 22.73 27.39
N ALA A 471 20.11 23.01 27.62
CA ALA A 471 21.00 23.56 26.61
C ALA A 471 21.19 22.61 25.42
N LEU A 472 21.48 21.32 25.68
CA LEU A 472 21.62 20.29 24.63
C LEU A 472 20.34 20.09 23.82
N LYS A 473 19.16 20.15 24.47
CA LYS A 473 17.88 20.09 23.77
C LYS A 473 17.66 21.31 22.88
N SER A 474 18.09 22.49 23.32
CA SER A 474 17.97 23.73 22.54
C SER A 474 18.92 23.75 21.33
N GLU A 475 20.16 23.28 21.49
CA GLU A 475 21.14 23.17 20.39
C GLU A 475 20.67 22.16 19.34
N LYS A 476 20.19 20.98 19.76
CA LYS A 476 19.68 19.96 18.85
C LYS A 476 18.41 20.41 18.10
N ALA A 477 17.56 21.20 18.75
CA ALA A 477 16.40 21.82 18.10
C ALA A 477 16.83 22.88 17.07
N GLN A 478 17.83 23.72 17.41
CA GLN A 478 18.39 24.72 16.49
C GLN A 478 19.07 24.07 15.28
N GLU A 479 19.85 23.01 15.49
CA GLU A 479 20.49 22.24 14.42
C GLU A 479 19.47 21.60 13.47
N MET A 480 18.40 21.03 14.02
CA MET A 480 17.32 20.42 13.22
C MET A 480 16.54 21.47 12.41
N THR A 481 16.32 22.68 12.97
CA THR A 481 15.72 23.81 12.22
C THR A 481 16.65 24.38 11.14
N ALA A 482 17.96 24.43 11.40
CA ALA A 482 18.94 24.88 10.41
C ALA A 482 19.06 23.90 9.24
N THR A 483 19.02 22.59 9.53
CA THR A 483 19.10 21.52 8.52
C THR A 483 17.86 21.51 7.61
N THR A 484 16.67 21.73 8.19
CA THR A 484 15.42 21.85 7.42
C THR A 484 15.37 23.12 6.58
N ALA A 485 15.85 24.25 7.10
CA ALA A 485 15.95 25.50 6.33
C ALA A 485 16.96 25.40 5.16
N ALA A 486 18.07 24.70 5.35
CA ALA A 486 19.06 24.44 4.29
C ALA A 486 18.49 23.53 3.19
N ALA A 487 17.77 22.47 3.57
CA ALA A 487 17.11 21.57 2.62
C ALA A 487 16.02 22.28 1.80
N GLU A 488 15.23 23.16 2.42
CA GLU A 488 14.26 23.99 1.71
C GLU A 488 14.93 24.98 0.74
N ARG A 489 16.08 25.57 1.12
CA ARG A 489 16.81 26.51 0.28
C ARG A 489 17.38 25.82 -0.97
N ALA A 490 17.97 24.64 -0.81
CA ALA A 490 18.46 23.82 -1.92
C ALA A 490 17.34 23.43 -2.89
N ARG A 491 16.17 23.04 -2.36
CA ARG A 491 15.00 22.68 -3.16
C ARG A 491 14.43 23.89 -3.94
N ARG A 492 14.40 25.07 -3.32
CA ARG A 492 13.98 26.32 -4.00
C ARG A 492 14.91 26.70 -5.15
N GLU A 493 16.20 26.47 -4.99
CA GLU A 493 17.21 26.77 -6.01
C GLU A 493 17.12 25.80 -7.20
N GLU A 494 16.87 24.52 -6.92
CA GLU A 494 16.60 23.51 -7.94
C GLU A 494 15.35 23.83 -8.76
N ASP A 495 14.24 24.20 -8.10
CA ASP A 495 12.98 24.58 -8.76
C ASP A 495 13.15 25.83 -9.63
N ARG A 496 13.93 26.83 -9.19
CA ARG A 496 14.26 28.02 -10.00
C ARG A 496 15.09 27.66 -11.24
N SER A 497 16.06 26.76 -11.09
CA SER A 497 16.92 26.32 -12.20
C SER A 497 16.13 25.55 -13.27
N LYS A 498 15.21 24.68 -12.83
CA LYS A 498 14.29 23.95 -13.71
C LYS A 498 13.34 24.89 -14.46
N LEU A 499 12.77 25.88 -13.77
CA LEU A 499 11.90 26.88 -14.40
C LEU A 499 12.66 27.72 -15.45
N ALA A 500 13.89 28.15 -15.15
CA ALA A 500 14.72 28.90 -16.09
C ALA A 500 15.08 28.09 -17.35
N ARG A 501 15.27 26.77 -17.20
CA ARG A 501 15.51 25.86 -18.33
C ARG A 501 14.26 25.66 -19.19
N ALA A 502 13.09 25.48 -18.58
CA ALA A 502 11.81 25.37 -19.27
C ALA A 502 11.48 26.61 -20.10
N LEU A 503 11.69 27.80 -19.53
CA LEU A 503 11.46 29.09 -20.21
C LEU A 503 12.40 29.31 -21.41
N ARG A 504 13.67 28.89 -21.32
CA ARG A 504 14.64 29.01 -22.43
C ARG A 504 14.35 28.06 -23.59
N ASN A 505 13.86 26.86 -23.28
CA ASN A 505 13.71 25.79 -24.27
C ASN A 505 12.29 25.68 -24.84
N GLY A 506 11.35 26.50 -24.36
CA GLY A 506 9.94 26.41 -24.75
C GLY A 506 9.26 25.10 -24.35
N ASP A 507 9.87 24.36 -23.43
CA ASP A 507 9.42 23.04 -23.00
C ASP A 507 8.56 23.16 -21.73
N TRP A 508 7.24 23.09 -21.93
CA TRP A 508 6.23 23.18 -20.88
C TRP A 508 5.79 21.80 -20.35
N SER A 509 6.53 20.73 -20.67
CA SER A 509 6.24 19.37 -20.20
C SER A 509 6.51 19.16 -18.70
N ALA A 510 7.11 20.14 -18.02
CA ALA A 510 7.38 20.06 -16.60
C ALA A 510 6.08 20.14 -15.76
N ASP A 511 6.03 19.33 -14.69
CA ASP A 511 4.91 19.17 -13.77
C ASP A 511 4.21 20.50 -13.41
N ARG A 512 2.90 20.56 -13.68
CA ARG A 512 2.04 21.73 -13.43
C ARG A 512 2.10 22.18 -11.95
N ASN A 513 2.31 21.24 -11.02
CA ASN A 513 2.48 21.54 -9.61
C ASN A 513 3.85 22.15 -9.28
N MET A 514 4.91 21.72 -9.96
CA MET A 514 6.25 22.34 -9.87
C MET A 514 6.20 23.78 -10.37
N MET A 515 5.56 24.03 -11.53
CA MET A 515 5.42 25.38 -12.08
C MET A 515 4.59 26.30 -11.16
N ALA A 516 3.46 25.81 -10.65
CA ALA A 516 2.65 26.58 -9.69
C ALA A 516 3.41 26.86 -8.37
N ARG A 517 4.26 25.94 -7.91
CA ARG A 517 5.08 26.11 -6.70
C ARG A 517 6.22 27.11 -6.94
N ALA A 518 6.92 27.03 -8.06
CA ALA A 518 7.98 27.97 -8.43
C ALA A 518 7.43 29.40 -8.64
N MET A 519 6.25 29.55 -9.24
CA MET A 519 5.59 30.85 -9.41
C MET A 519 5.14 31.47 -8.09
N ARG A 520 4.58 30.68 -7.15
CA ARG A 520 4.23 31.15 -5.80
C ARG A 520 5.45 31.60 -4.99
N ASN A 521 6.59 30.93 -5.17
CA ASN A 521 7.82 31.27 -4.46
C ASN A 521 8.55 32.49 -5.07
N ALA A 522 8.27 32.83 -6.33
CA ALA A 522 8.82 34.03 -6.98
C ALA A 522 8.10 35.33 -6.55
N THR A 523 6.87 35.25 -6.02
CA THR A 523 6.05 36.40 -5.63
C THR A 523 6.28 36.88 -4.18
N TRP A 524 7.31 36.41 -3.51
CA TRP A 524 7.67 36.85 -2.15
C TRP A 524 9.13 37.30 -2.07
N SER A 525 9.41 38.40 -2.77
CA SER A 525 10.66 39.15 -2.65
C SER A 525 10.38 40.63 -2.97
N SER A 526 9.53 41.27 -2.18
CA SER A 526 9.49 42.73 -1.99
C SER A 526 8.34 43.12 -1.04
N ALA A 527 8.54 42.98 0.26
CA ALA A 527 7.83 43.81 1.24
C ALA A 527 8.51 43.68 2.60
N SER A 528 9.11 44.77 3.02
CA SER A 528 9.60 45.03 4.38
C SER A 528 8.46 44.88 5.39
N ALA A 529 8.77 44.33 6.57
CA ALA A 529 7.84 44.22 7.69
C ALA A 529 7.35 45.60 8.19
N PRO A 530 6.13 45.67 8.76
CA PRO A 530 5.86 46.58 9.85
C PRO A 530 5.43 45.86 11.14
N ALA A 531 5.70 46.54 12.25
CA ALA A 531 5.61 46.10 13.63
C ALA A 531 4.17 45.97 14.19
N ALA A 532 4.05 45.12 15.22
CA ALA A 532 3.23 45.14 16.46
C ALA A 532 2.13 46.24 16.58
N VAL A 533 0.90 46.08 17.10
CA VAL A 533 0.23 45.34 18.22
C VAL A 533 -1.33 45.59 18.05
N PRO A 534 -2.31 45.30 18.95
CA PRO A 534 -2.75 44.12 19.75
C PRO A 534 -4.25 43.67 19.58
N THR A 535 -4.56 42.49 20.17
CA THR A 535 -5.77 42.02 20.93
C THR A 535 -7.20 42.05 20.33
N GLU A 536 -7.72 40.82 20.10
CA GLU A 536 -9.01 40.20 20.54
C GLU A 536 -10.41 40.85 20.28
N PRO A 537 -11.49 40.03 20.22
CA PRO A 537 -12.48 40.10 19.13
C PRO A 537 -13.86 40.62 19.53
N SER A 538 -14.68 41.01 18.53
CA SER A 538 -16.13 41.16 18.72
C SER A 538 -16.96 40.71 17.51
N SER A 539 -18.14 40.20 17.85
CA SER A 539 -19.16 39.52 17.07
C SER A 539 -19.91 40.36 16.02
N SER A 540 -20.56 39.63 15.11
CA SER A 540 -21.77 39.96 14.33
C SER A 540 -21.69 41.09 13.30
N ALA A 541 -21.53 40.71 12.03
CA ALA A 541 -22.22 41.35 10.91
C ALA A 541 -22.30 40.35 9.74
N SER A 542 -23.41 39.64 9.68
CA SER A 542 -23.80 38.83 8.54
C SER A 542 -24.55 39.71 7.53
N LYS A 543 -24.21 39.54 6.25
CA LYS A 543 -24.98 39.86 5.03
C LYS A 543 -24.60 41.12 4.25
N GLU A 544 -24.68 40.91 2.93
CA GLU A 544 -24.50 41.82 1.79
C GLU A 544 -23.08 42.11 1.34
N LEU A 545 -22.61 41.28 0.39
CA LEU A 545 -21.87 41.71 -0.80
C LEU A 545 -21.89 40.55 -1.82
N GLU A 546 -22.93 40.53 -2.66
CA GLU A 546 -22.92 39.78 -3.91
C GLU A 546 -22.06 40.52 -4.96
N ALA A 547 -21.38 39.71 -5.79
CA ALA A 547 -20.94 39.98 -7.16
C ALA A 547 -20.04 41.20 -7.43
N SER A 548 -18.72 40.97 -7.44
CA SER A 548 -17.85 41.58 -8.44
C SER A 548 -16.81 40.58 -8.94
N SER A 549 -16.90 40.21 -10.21
CA SER A 549 -15.95 39.36 -10.94
C SER A 549 -14.57 40.02 -10.95
N VAL A 550 -13.60 39.41 -10.25
CA VAL A 550 -12.20 39.78 -10.39
C VAL A 550 -11.71 39.28 -11.75
N ASP A 551 -11.44 40.21 -12.67
CA ASP A 551 -10.85 39.93 -13.98
C ASP A 551 -9.42 39.34 -13.82
N TRP A 552 -9.39 38.02 -13.75
CA TRP A 552 -8.18 37.21 -13.62
C TRP A 552 -7.25 37.35 -14.84
N ILE A 553 -7.80 37.63 -16.03
CA ILE A 553 -7.01 37.79 -17.25
C ILE A 553 -6.29 39.14 -17.24
N GLY A 554 -6.92 40.18 -16.70
CA GLY A 554 -6.29 41.49 -16.46
C GLY A 554 -5.15 41.44 -15.45
N ALA A 555 -5.27 40.62 -14.39
CA ALA A 555 -4.22 40.44 -13.39
C ALA A 555 -2.98 39.72 -13.97
N VAL A 556 -3.19 38.68 -14.78
CA VAL A 556 -2.11 37.93 -15.46
C VAL A 556 -1.41 38.81 -16.51
N ARG A 557 -2.14 39.66 -17.25
CA ARG A 557 -1.55 40.62 -18.20
C ARG A 557 -0.68 41.70 -17.52
N ARG A 558 -1.04 42.15 -16.31
CA ARG A 558 -0.25 43.12 -15.53
C ARG A 558 1.04 42.49 -14.97
N ALA A 559 0.97 41.24 -14.52
CA ALA A 559 2.16 40.49 -14.07
C ALA A 559 3.16 40.25 -15.22
N LEU A 560 2.68 39.92 -16.42
CA LEU A 560 3.54 39.74 -17.60
C LEU A 560 4.19 41.04 -18.08
N ARG A 561 3.53 42.19 -17.96
CA ARG A 561 4.13 43.51 -18.29
C ARG A 561 5.27 43.91 -17.36
N THR A 562 5.25 43.46 -16.11
CA THR A 562 6.26 43.82 -15.10
C THR A 562 7.55 43.02 -15.29
N VAL A 563 7.47 41.81 -15.85
CA VAL A 563 8.63 40.93 -16.12
C VAL A 563 9.35 41.31 -17.43
N VAL A 564 8.66 41.96 -18.38
CA VAL A 564 9.24 42.31 -19.69
C VAL A 564 10.07 43.61 -19.68
N PHE A 565 9.94 44.47 -18.66
CA PHE A 565 10.67 45.76 -18.63
C PHE A 565 12.05 45.74 -17.93
N SER A 566 12.48 44.61 -17.37
CA SER A 566 13.81 44.49 -16.74
C SER A 566 14.84 43.74 -17.60
N ALA A 567 14.50 43.36 -18.84
CA ALA A 567 15.38 42.63 -19.76
C ALA A 567 15.81 43.46 -20.99
N LEU A 568 15.49 44.76 -21.04
CA LEU A 568 15.87 45.68 -22.11
C LEU A 568 16.77 46.80 -21.56
N ALA A 569 17.98 46.43 -21.12
CA ALA A 569 19.10 47.35 -20.99
C ALA A 569 20.21 46.89 -21.95
N PRO A 570 20.66 47.71 -22.90
CA PRO A 570 21.61 47.29 -23.94
C PRO A 570 23.05 47.22 -23.40
N ALA A 571 23.79 46.16 -23.77
CA ALA A 571 25.24 46.08 -23.65
C ALA A 571 25.91 46.70 -24.90
N PRO A 572 27.16 47.22 -24.82
CA PRO A 572 27.74 48.09 -25.84
C PRO A 572 28.27 47.35 -27.07
N GLU A 573 28.30 48.08 -28.20
CA GLU A 573 28.71 47.65 -29.54
C GLU A 573 30.17 47.16 -29.66
N ALA A 574 30.37 46.17 -30.54
CA ALA A 574 31.63 45.92 -31.22
C ALA A 574 31.37 45.62 -32.72
N ALA A 575 32.25 46.16 -33.58
CA ALA A 575 32.12 46.47 -35.00
C ALA A 575 32.03 45.27 -36.00
N PRO A 576 31.68 45.50 -37.29
CA PRO A 576 31.02 44.50 -38.15
C PRO A 576 31.87 43.88 -39.29
N ALA A 577 31.25 42.87 -39.93
CA ALA A 577 31.39 42.31 -41.29
C ALA A 577 32.33 41.08 -41.50
N PRO A 578 32.08 40.19 -42.51
CA PRO A 578 31.15 40.33 -43.65
C PRO A 578 30.15 39.17 -43.88
N GLU A 579 29.16 39.47 -44.74
CA GLU A 579 28.12 38.57 -45.26
C GLU A 579 28.68 37.37 -46.03
N ALA A 580 28.04 36.20 -45.86
CA ALA A 580 28.15 35.07 -46.78
C ALA A 580 26.77 34.46 -47.04
N THR A 581 26.50 34.26 -48.32
CA THR A 581 25.28 33.81 -49.02
C THR A 581 24.58 32.55 -48.48
N PRO A 582 23.24 32.44 -48.61
CA PRO A 582 22.49 31.26 -48.19
C PRO A 582 22.62 30.10 -49.20
N ALA A 583 22.94 28.91 -48.69
CA ALA A 583 22.95 27.65 -49.45
C ALA A 583 21.56 26.97 -49.47
N PRO A 584 21.23 26.18 -50.51
CA PRO A 584 19.86 25.85 -50.89
C PRO A 584 19.21 24.68 -50.12
N VAL A 585 17.88 24.74 -50.08
CA VAL A 585 16.95 23.76 -49.51
C VAL A 585 17.00 22.44 -50.30
N VAL A 586 17.32 21.33 -49.61
CA VAL A 586 17.22 19.97 -50.16
C VAL A 586 15.86 19.38 -49.82
N VAL A 587 15.08 19.07 -50.85
CA VAL A 587 13.78 18.37 -50.79
C VAL A 587 14.03 16.87 -50.98
N ASP A 588 13.88 16.07 -49.92
CA ASP A 588 13.94 14.59 -50.02
C ASP A 588 12.62 14.06 -50.61
N ARG A 589 12.71 13.53 -51.84
CA ARG A 589 11.62 12.84 -52.55
C ARG A 589 11.73 11.34 -52.29
N ARG A 590 10.90 10.79 -51.39
CA ARG A 590 10.69 9.34 -51.30
C ARG A 590 9.36 8.93 -51.95
N PRO A 591 9.33 7.86 -52.77
CA PRO A 591 8.13 7.39 -53.45
C PRO A 591 7.15 6.68 -52.50
N ALA A 592 5.85 6.81 -52.81
CA ALA A 592 4.74 6.21 -52.08
C ALA A 592 4.77 4.67 -52.12
N ARG A 593 4.41 4.06 -50.99
CA ARG A 593 4.36 2.61 -50.75
C ARG A 593 3.15 2.00 -51.48
N ALA A 594 3.36 0.93 -52.27
CA ALA A 594 2.30 0.21 -52.98
C ALA A 594 1.33 -0.52 -52.01
N PRO A 595 0.03 -0.65 -52.33
CA PRO A 595 -0.96 -1.36 -51.51
C PRO A 595 -0.78 -2.88 -51.53
N ALA A 596 -1.14 -3.55 -50.44
CA ALA A 596 -1.06 -5.00 -50.28
C ALA A 596 -2.11 -5.77 -51.12
N PRO A 597 -1.82 -7.00 -51.59
CA PRO A 597 -2.76 -7.81 -52.37
C PRO A 597 -3.90 -8.41 -51.52
N PRO A 598 -5.08 -8.68 -52.12
CA PRO A 598 -6.24 -9.25 -51.43
C PRO A 598 -6.08 -10.75 -51.10
N PRO A 599 -6.83 -11.28 -50.10
CA PRO A 599 -6.78 -12.69 -49.71
C PRO A 599 -7.45 -13.63 -50.74
N PRO A 600 -7.07 -14.93 -50.78
CA PRO A 600 -7.59 -15.90 -51.75
C PRO A 600 -9.05 -16.30 -51.49
N ALA A 601 -9.76 -16.62 -52.58
CA ALA A 601 -11.17 -17.04 -52.56
C ALA A 601 -11.38 -18.44 -51.94
N PRO A 602 -12.53 -18.70 -51.28
CA PRO A 602 -12.87 -20.02 -50.76
C PRO A 602 -13.20 -21.02 -51.90
N PRO A 603 -13.02 -22.34 -51.68
CA PRO A 603 -13.31 -23.35 -52.70
C PRO A 603 -14.83 -23.50 -52.98
N PRO A 604 -15.21 -23.90 -54.20
CA PRO A 604 -16.60 -24.04 -54.63
C PRO A 604 -17.32 -25.20 -53.92
N PRO A 605 -18.68 -25.19 -53.91
CA PRO A 605 -19.51 -25.96 -52.97
C PRO A 605 -19.44 -27.48 -53.11
#